data_AF-A0A537NUB2-F1
#
_entry.id   AF-A0A537NUB2-F1
#
_cell.length_a   1.000
_cell.length_b   1.000
_cell.length_c   1.000
_cell.angle_alpha   90.00
_cell.angle_beta   90.00
_cell.angle_gamma   90.00
#
_symmetry.space_group_name_H-M   'P 1'
#
loop_
_entity.id
_entity.type
_entity.pdbx_description
1 polymer ?
#
loop_
_entity_poly.entity_id
_entity_poly.type
_entity_poly.pdbx_seq_one_letter_code
_entity_poly.pdbx_strand_id
1 'polypeptide(L)'
;RLKELGFPMGGNVDTLLTAKEMEDWGSAKGTRRAFIARDYRLLLLVGDNLGDFTDAYKGSIEERQKVFDDNAAHWGKDWIALPNPTYGSWESAAYGHDFKTPPEEQRQKKIDALKTWSGPAQ
;
A
#
# COMPACT_ATOMS: atom_id res chain seq x y z
N ARG A 1 12.48 1.72 -20.78
CA ARG A 1 11.34 0.80 -20.50
C ARG A 1 9.96 1.48 -20.42
N LEU A 2 9.62 2.35 -19.46
CA LEU A 2 8.27 2.96 -19.43
C LEU A 2 7.93 3.76 -20.70
N LYS A 3 8.89 4.55 -21.21
CA LYS A 3 8.77 5.22 -22.52
C LYS A 3 8.55 4.25 -23.68
N GLU A 4 9.23 3.10 -23.67
CA GLU A 4 9.06 2.06 -24.72
C GLU A 4 7.69 1.40 -24.64
N LEU A 5 7.10 1.32 -23.45
CA LEU A 5 5.74 0.82 -23.23
C LEU A 5 4.65 1.86 -23.53
N GLY A 6 5.02 3.04 -24.03
CA GLY A 6 4.09 4.09 -24.45
C GLY A 6 3.57 4.99 -23.32
N PHE A 7 4.17 4.94 -22.12
CA PHE A 7 3.78 5.84 -21.04
C PHE A 7 4.22 7.29 -21.33
N PRO A 8 3.35 8.30 -21.07
CA PRO A 8 3.72 9.70 -21.24
C PRO A 8 4.74 10.10 -20.17
N MET A 9 5.90 10.60 -20.60
CA MET A 9 7.01 10.96 -19.70
C MET A 9 7.02 12.44 -19.28
N GLY A 10 5.89 13.14 -19.42
CA GLY A 10 5.69 14.51 -18.91
C GLY A 10 6.46 15.64 -19.59
N GLY A 11 7.52 15.35 -20.36
CA GLY A 11 8.28 16.35 -21.10
C GLY A 11 9.02 17.33 -20.17
N ASN A 12 8.33 18.40 -19.77
CA ASN A 12 8.83 19.45 -18.88
C ASN A 12 8.49 19.22 -17.39
N VAL A 13 7.67 18.22 -17.07
CA VAL A 13 7.33 17.84 -15.70
C VAL A 13 7.88 16.46 -15.41
N ASP A 14 8.50 16.30 -14.25
CA ASP A 14 8.91 14.98 -13.79
C ASP A 14 7.69 14.13 -13.42
N THR A 15 7.56 12.96 -14.04
CA THR A 15 6.45 12.03 -13.85
C THR A 15 6.84 10.79 -13.04
N LEU A 16 8.10 10.67 -12.62
CA LEU A 16 8.61 9.51 -11.89
C LEU A 16 9.28 9.95 -10.59
N LEU A 17 8.52 9.87 -9.49
CA LEU A 17 9.02 10.20 -8.15
C LEU A 17 9.32 8.91 -7.39
N THR A 18 10.58 8.50 -7.36
CA THR A 18 11.00 7.24 -6.72
C THR A 18 11.48 7.43 -5.28
N ALA A 19 11.52 6.35 -4.51
CA ALA A 19 12.03 6.44 -3.15
C ALA A 19 13.54 6.73 -3.18
N LYS A 20 14.02 7.53 -2.22
CA LYS A 20 15.41 7.94 -2.03
C LYS A 20 15.97 8.93 -3.07
N GLU A 21 15.13 9.50 -3.93
CA GLU A 21 15.54 10.63 -4.79
C GLU A 21 15.71 11.93 -3.99
N MET A 22 14.94 12.09 -2.91
CA MET A 22 15.11 13.15 -1.91
C MET A 22 15.27 12.54 -0.51
N GLU A 23 15.88 13.29 0.41
CA GLU A 23 16.20 12.84 1.77
C GLU A 23 14.97 12.34 2.54
N ASP A 24 13.82 13.00 2.39
CA ASP A 24 12.56 12.69 3.05
C ASP A 24 11.65 11.71 2.25
N TRP A 25 12.12 11.22 1.09
CA TRP A 25 11.35 10.31 0.24
C TRP A 25 11.63 8.85 0.59
N GLY A 26 11.04 8.41 1.70
CA GLY A 26 11.09 7.02 2.17
C GLY A 26 10.11 6.07 1.46
N SER A 27 9.79 4.94 2.10
CA SER A 27 8.76 4.01 1.60
C SER A 27 7.35 4.60 1.70
N ALA A 28 7.08 5.39 2.75
CA ALA A 28 5.87 6.20 2.84
C ALA A 28 5.80 7.15 1.65
N LYS A 29 4.59 7.33 1.11
CA LYS A 29 4.37 8.07 -0.13
C LYS A 29 3.78 9.46 0.13
N GLY A 30 3.40 9.78 1.37
CA GLY A 30 2.80 11.07 1.73
C GLY A 30 3.68 12.27 1.41
N THR A 31 5.00 12.21 1.63
CA THR A 31 5.93 13.30 1.29
C THR A 31 5.95 13.59 -0.21
N ARG A 32 5.97 12.54 -1.05
CA ARG A 32 5.86 12.68 -2.51
C ARG A 32 4.49 13.19 -2.96
N ARG A 33 3.40 12.72 -2.35
CA ARG A 33 2.06 13.26 -2.62
C ARG A 33 1.96 14.73 -2.24
N ALA A 34 2.53 15.13 -1.10
CA ALA A 34 2.58 16.51 -0.64
C ALA A 34 3.42 17.40 -1.57
N PHE A 35 4.55 16.89 -2.06
CA PHE A 35 5.36 17.59 -3.07
C PHE A 35 4.56 17.89 -4.34
N ILE A 36 3.85 16.90 -4.89
CA ILE A 36 2.98 17.10 -6.07
C ILE A 36 1.85 18.09 -5.76
N ALA A 37 1.28 18.01 -4.55
CA ALA A 37 0.16 18.85 -4.12
C ALA A 37 0.48 20.35 -3.99
N ARG A 38 1.77 20.74 -4.09
CA ARG A 38 2.18 22.15 -4.10
C ARG A 38 1.71 22.88 -5.37
N ASP A 39 1.72 22.18 -6.50
CA ASP A 39 1.45 22.75 -7.82
C ASP A 39 0.24 22.11 -8.51
N TYR A 40 -0.20 20.93 -8.04
CA TYR A 40 -1.28 20.16 -8.66
C TYR A 40 -2.33 19.72 -7.65
N ARG A 41 -3.56 19.55 -8.14
CA ARG A 41 -4.61 18.86 -7.38
C ARG A 41 -4.58 17.38 -7.70
N LEU A 42 -4.34 16.54 -6.69
CA LEU A 42 -4.48 15.10 -6.81
C LEU A 42 -5.97 14.73 -6.92
N LEU A 43 -6.38 14.20 -8.07
CA LEU A 43 -7.77 13.78 -8.31
C LEU A 43 -8.01 12.30 -8.04
N LEU A 44 -7.01 11.47 -8.34
CA LEU A 44 -7.07 10.02 -8.20
C LEU A 44 -5.76 9.51 -7.58
N LEU A 45 -5.88 8.54 -6.69
CA LEU A 45 -4.81 7.65 -6.26
C LEU A 45 -5.12 6.26 -6.81
N VAL A 46 -4.12 5.61 -7.42
CA VAL A 46 -4.27 4.29 -8.02
C VAL A 46 -3.11 3.42 -7.57
N GLY A 47 -3.38 2.23 -7.05
CA GLY A 47 -2.35 1.37 -6.49
C GLY A 47 -2.90 0.05 -5.95
N ASP A 48 -2.00 -0.88 -5.64
CA ASP A 48 -2.32 -2.23 -5.17
C ASP A 48 -2.10 -2.43 -3.67
N ASN A 49 -1.50 -1.44 -3.00
CA ASN A 49 -1.10 -1.52 -1.60
C ASN A 49 -1.71 -0.36 -0.81
N LEU A 50 -2.08 -0.59 0.46
CA LEU A 50 -2.63 0.48 1.33
C LEU A 50 -1.70 1.71 1.40
N GLY A 51 -0.38 1.50 1.30
CA GLY A 51 0.64 2.56 1.26
C GLY A 51 0.52 3.54 0.09
N ASP A 52 -0.19 3.16 -0.97
CA ASP A 52 -0.44 4.01 -2.14
C ASP A 52 -1.43 5.13 -1.83
N PHE A 53 -2.28 4.91 -0.83
CA PHE A 53 -3.38 5.79 -0.45
C PHE A 53 -3.10 6.55 0.85
N THR A 54 -2.43 5.90 1.81
CA THR A 54 -2.19 6.43 3.16
C THR A 54 -0.85 5.97 3.72
N ASP A 55 -0.25 6.75 4.61
CA ASP A 55 1.00 6.37 5.28
C ASP A 55 0.77 5.44 6.48
N ALA A 56 -0.49 5.18 6.88
CA ALA A 56 -0.88 4.24 7.93
C ALA A 56 -0.79 2.76 7.52
N TYR A 57 0.01 2.41 6.51
CA TYR A 57 0.10 1.06 5.96
C TYR A 57 0.86 0.07 6.86
N LYS A 58 1.62 0.54 7.85
CA LYS A 58 2.38 -0.32 8.79
C LYS A 58 1.61 -0.71 10.06
N GLY A 59 0.30 -0.50 10.11
CA GLY A 59 -0.53 -0.95 11.24
C GLY A 59 -0.70 -2.47 11.30
N SER A 60 -1.27 -2.95 12.41
CA SER A 60 -1.76 -4.33 12.55
C SER A 60 -2.88 -4.65 11.54
N ILE A 61 -3.30 -5.91 11.45
CA ILE A 61 -4.43 -6.30 10.59
C ILE A 61 -5.69 -5.49 10.94
N GLU A 62 -5.98 -5.31 12.23
CA GLU A 62 -7.13 -4.57 12.75
C GLU A 62 -7.02 -3.08 12.48
N GLU A 63 -5.85 -2.48 12.73
CA GLU A 63 -5.62 -1.06 12.47
C GLU A 63 -5.76 -0.73 10.98
N ARG A 64 -5.26 -1.62 10.12
CA ARG A 64 -5.41 -1.48 8.66
C ARG A 64 -6.86 -1.61 8.23
N GLN A 65 -7.61 -2.54 8.80
CA GLN A 65 -9.05 -2.67 8.53
C GLN A 65 -9.79 -1.40 8.97
N LYS A 66 -9.47 -0.85 10.15
CA LYS A 66 -10.04 0.41 10.61
C LYS A 66 -9.76 1.57 9.65
N VAL A 67 -8.52 1.69 9.15
CA VAL A 67 -8.18 2.73 8.17
C VAL A 67 -8.96 2.53 6.86
N PHE A 68 -9.16 1.29 6.42
CA PHE A 68 -10.00 0.99 5.26
C PHE A 68 -11.45 1.45 5.49
N ASP A 69 -12.04 1.11 6.64
CA ASP A 69 -13.42 1.44 6.99
C ASP A 69 -13.63 2.95 7.18
N ASP A 70 -12.72 3.62 7.88
CA ASP A 70 -12.78 5.07 8.13
C ASP A 70 -12.70 5.88 6.80
N ASN A 71 -12.15 5.29 5.74
CA ASN A 71 -12.01 5.91 4.41
C ASN A 71 -12.99 5.31 3.38
N ALA A 72 -14.06 4.64 3.81
CA ALA A 72 -15.01 3.94 2.94
C ALA A 72 -15.54 4.78 1.76
N ALA A 73 -15.71 6.09 1.96
CA ALA A 73 -16.23 7.01 0.95
C ALA A 73 -15.28 7.26 -0.24
N HIS A 74 -14.00 6.90 -0.13
CA HIS A 74 -12.99 7.11 -1.17
C HIS A 74 -12.84 5.94 -2.14
N TRP A 75 -13.04 4.71 -1.66
CA TRP A 75 -12.78 3.51 -2.43
C TRP A 75 -13.68 3.40 -3.66
N GLY A 76 -13.07 3.17 -4.82
CA GLY A 76 -13.77 3.11 -6.10
C GLY A 76 -14.20 4.46 -6.66
N LYS A 77 -13.88 5.58 -5.97
CA LYS A 77 -14.20 6.95 -6.39
C LYS A 77 -12.94 7.73 -6.75
N ASP A 78 -12.14 8.07 -5.74
CA ASP A 78 -10.86 8.76 -5.87
C ASP A 78 -9.68 7.90 -5.40
N TRP A 79 -9.95 6.79 -4.70
CA TRP A 79 -8.97 5.74 -4.40
C TRP A 79 -9.31 4.47 -5.18
N ILE A 80 -8.52 4.16 -6.21
CA ILE A 80 -8.73 3.02 -7.10
C ILE A 80 -7.72 1.91 -6.76
N ALA A 81 -8.20 0.90 -6.05
CA ALA A 81 -7.40 -0.25 -5.65
C ALA A 81 -7.29 -1.28 -6.78
N LEU A 82 -6.08 -1.78 -7.03
CA LEU A 82 -5.81 -2.89 -7.92
C LEU A 82 -5.57 -4.18 -7.10
N PRO A 83 -6.05 -5.35 -7.55
CA PRO A 83 -5.85 -6.59 -6.82
C PRO A 83 -4.39 -7.07 -6.92
N ASN A 84 -3.73 -7.28 -5.77
CA ASN A 84 -2.44 -7.94 -5.68
C ASN A 84 -2.43 -8.94 -4.49
N PRO A 85 -2.72 -10.23 -4.75
CA PRO A 85 -2.69 -11.27 -3.72
C PRO A 85 -1.29 -11.87 -3.50
N THR A 86 -0.27 -11.41 -4.22
CA THR A 86 1.06 -12.05 -4.22
C THR A 86 1.97 -11.50 -3.13
N TYR A 87 1.96 -10.19 -2.90
CA TYR A 87 2.76 -9.53 -1.87
C TYR A 87 2.16 -8.18 -1.49
N GLY A 88 2.60 -7.62 -0.37
CA GLY A 88 2.26 -6.26 0.02
C GLY A 88 2.32 -6.05 1.52
N SER A 89 1.96 -4.84 1.96
CA SER A 89 1.93 -4.52 3.40
C SER A 89 0.86 -5.32 4.16
N TRP A 90 -0.12 -5.88 3.45
CA TRP A 90 -1.12 -6.79 4.02
C TRP A 90 -0.49 -8.12 4.46
N GLU A 91 0.53 -8.61 3.73
CA GLU A 91 1.26 -9.83 4.08
C GLU A 91 2.09 -9.59 5.35
N SER A 92 2.83 -8.48 5.37
CA SER A 92 3.74 -8.16 6.46
C SER A 92 3.04 -7.79 7.77
N ALA A 93 1.77 -7.38 7.70
CA ALA A 93 0.97 -7.11 8.89
C ALA A 93 0.84 -8.32 9.83
N ALA A 94 0.82 -9.55 9.28
CA ALA A 94 0.72 -10.78 10.08
C ALA A 94 1.93 -11.01 11.00
N TYR A 95 3.10 -10.45 10.66
CA TYR A 95 4.31 -10.51 11.47
C TYR A 95 4.79 -9.13 11.93
N GLY A 96 3.87 -8.17 12.04
CA GLY A 96 4.17 -6.85 12.61
C GLY A 96 5.14 -6.00 11.78
N HIS A 97 5.26 -6.28 10.48
CA HIS A 97 6.21 -5.63 9.56
C HIS A 97 7.68 -5.82 9.93
N ASP A 98 8.00 -6.81 10.77
CA ASP A 98 9.38 -7.16 11.09
C ASP A 98 9.96 -8.15 10.08
N PHE A 99 10.53 -7.61 9.01
CA PHE A 99 11.21 -8.41 7.98
C PHE A 99 12.46 -9.15 8.46
N LYS A 100 12.92 -8.92 9.70
CA LYS A 100 14.04 -9.69 10.29
C LYS A 100 13.57 -11.01 10.91
N THR A 101 12.27 -11.17 11.13
CA THR A 101 11.68 -12.44 11.56
C THR A 101 12.07 -13.55 10.58
N PRO A 102 12.53 -14.74 11.02
CA PRO A 102 12.89 -15.83 10.12
C PRO A 102 11.73 -16.25 9.19
N PRO A 103 12.00 -16.66 7.93
CA PRO A 103 10.94 -16.97 6.97
C PRO A 103 9.91 -18.02 7.44
N GLU A 104 10.34 -19.06 8.16
CA GLU A 104 9.44 -20.07 8.71
C GLU A 104 8.50 -19.51 9.79
N GLU A 105 9.01 -18.58 10.60
CA GLU A 105 8.19 -17.91 11.61
C GLU A 105 7.21 -16.91 10.96
N GLN A 106 7.64 -16.17 9.92
CA GLN A 106 6.72 -15.34 9.13
C GLN A 106 5.61 -16.20 8.51
N ARG A 107 5.96 -17.38 7.98
CA ARG A 107 4.99 -18.32 7.41
C ARG A 107 3.99 -18.81 8.46
N GLN A 108 4.46 -19.19 9.65
CA GLN A 108 3.58 -19.64 10.72
C GLN A 108 2.62 -18.53 11.17
N LYS A 109 3.12 -17.30 11.40
CA LYS A 109 2.27 -16.15 11.75
C LYS A 109 1.20 -15.85 10.70
N LYS A 110 1.52 -16.02 9.40
CA LYS A 110 0.54 -15.90 8.31
C LYS A 110 -0.54 -16.98 8.37
N ILE A 111 -0.18 -18.21 8.75
CA ILE A 111 -1.15 -19.31 8.95
C ILE A 111 -2.04 -19.03 10.17
N ASP A 112 -1.46 -18.56 11.26
CA ASP A 112 -2.18 -18.26 12.50
C ASP A 112 -3.18 -17.10 12.33
N ALA A 113 -2.92 -16.20 11.40
CA ALA A 113 -3.83 -15.11 11.04
C ALA A 113 -5.08 -15.55 10.25
N LEU A 114 -5.15 -16.81 9.80
CA LEU A 114 -6.29 -17.32 9.05
C LEU A 114 -7.50 -17.52 9.96
N LYS A 115 -8.66 -16.99 9.55
CA LYS A 115 -9.96 -17.32 10.18
C LYS A 115 -10.44 -18.67 9.66
N THR A 116 -10.33 -19.69 10.50
CA THR A 116 -10.73 -21.06 10.13
C THR A 116 -12.21 -21.31 10.42
N TRP A 117 -12.83 -22.16 9.60
CA TRP A 117 -14.17 -22.65 9.86
C TRP A 117 -14.10 -23.85 10.81
N SER A 118 -14.89 -23.84 11.88
CA SER A 118 -14.91 -24.89 12.92
C SER A 118 -15.73 -26.14 12.54
N GLY A 119 -16.32 -26.19 11.36
CA GLY A 119 -17.29 -27.22 10.98
C GLY A 119 -18.70 -26.93 11.50
N PRO A 120 -19.72 -27.71 11.07
CA PRO A 120 -21.05 -27.65 11.65
C PRO A 120 -21.03 -28.12 13.11
N ALA A 121 -21.92 -27.58 13.95
CA ALA A 121 -22.13 -28.09 15.31
C ALA A 121 -22.61 -29.56 15.23
N GLN A 122 -21.97 -30.45 15.99
CA GLN A 122 -22.38 -31.85 16.14
C GLN A 122 -23.65 -31.97 16.99
#